data_AF-A0A535D1R2-F1
#
_entry.id   AF-A0A535D1R2-F1
#
_cell.length_a   1.000
_cell.length_b   1.000
_cell.length_c   1.000
_cell.angle_alpha   90.00
_cell.angle_beta   90.00
_cell.angle_gamma   90.00
#
_symmetry.space_group_name_H-M   'P 1'
#
loop_
_entity.id
_entity.type
_entity.pdbx_description
1 polymer ?
#
loop_
_entity_poly.entity_id
_entity_poly.type
_entity_poly.pdbx_seq_one_letter_code
_entity_poly.pdbx_strand_id
1 'polypeptide(L)'
;QVGKLIGQGFVDCVTAWGVSNPQVFELDGGEDTDPNAVSFAQGYNSVIWGSETTPLHPPMTNSKGYTLVGDQITPGWTNSTGGTIFQQQFTAHSNINATVEANDGLGNAVITVLKNSGVAAKKIPTTGQDATLQGMGNILQGYQCGSVYKPIYLEAQDAVALATILRASKTPPSALVNSATKPPSGVAGTQQPASLLTPMWVDVSNMASTVIKDKFVDAAALCSAVGASACSAAHITP
;
A
#
# COMPACT_ATOMS: atom_id res chain seq x y z
N GLN A 1 -3.88 10.73 -1.63
CA GLN A 1 -4.18 10.35 -0.22
C GLN A 1 -3.60 8.98 0.11
N VAL A 2 -3.88 7.95 -0.69
CA VAL A 2 -3.30 6.59 -0.52
C VAL A 2 -1.80 6.62 -0.27
N GLY A 3 -0.99 7.19 -1.18
CA GLY A 3 0.46 7.22 -0.99
C GLY A 3 0.90 7.89 0.32
N LYS A 4 0.23 8.96 0.74
CA LYS A 4 0.50 9.60 2.04
C LYS A 4 0.17 8.68 3.22
N LEU A 5 -0.88 7.86 3.13
CA LEU A 5 -1.19 6.85 4.14
C LEU A 5 -0.14 5.72 4.15
N ILE A 6 0.35 5.28 2.99
CA ILE A 6 1.46 4.32 2.90
C ILE A 6 2.70 4.91 3.59
N GLY A 7 3.08 6.16 3.24
CA GLY A 7 4.25 6.81 3.82
C GLY A 7 4.15 7.06 5.32
N GLN A 8 2.97 7.49 5.80
CA GLN A 8 2.73 7.66 7.23
C GLN A 8 2.76 6.31 7.96
N GLY A 9 2.07 5.30 7.41
CA GLY A 9 2.08 3.94 7.93
C GLY A 9 3.51 3.39 8.03
N PHE A 10 4.32 3.56 7.00
CA PHE A 10 5.75 3.20 7.01
C PHE A 10 6.51 3.86 8.16
N VAL A 11 6.39 5.19 8.30
CA VAL A 11 7.09 5.94 9.37
C VAL A 11 6.68 5.45 10.76
N ASP A 12 5.39 5.19 10.96
CA ASP A 12 4.86 4.67 12.22
C ASP A 12 5.36 3.24 12.48
N CYS A 13 5.40 2.40 11.45
CA CYS A 13 5.91 1.03 11.54
C CYS A 13 7.40 0.97 11.88
N VAL A 14 8.24 1.79 11.24
CA VAL A 14 9.68 1.90 11.54
C VAL A 14 9.89 2.20 13.03
N THR A 15 9.10 3.12 13.57
CA THR A 15 9.13 3.48 15.00
C THR A 15 8.63 2.33 15.88
N ALA A 16 7.45 1.78 15.57
CA ALA A 16 6.80 0.74 16.37
C ALA A 16 7.58 -0.58 16.40
N TRP A 17 8.32 -0.90 15.33
CA TRP A 17 9.15 -2.10 15.22
C TRP A 17 10.59 -1.86 15.69
N GLY A 18 10.92 -0.64 16.10
CA GLY A 18 12.23 -0.30 16.66
C GLY A 18 13.39 -0.40 15.66
N VAL A 19 13.13 -0.11 14.38
CA VAL A 19 14.17 -0.19 13.34
C VAL A 19 15.19 0.92 13.56
N SER A 20 16.45 0.55 13.80
CA SER A 20 17.55 1.49 14.00
C SER A 20 18.30 1.72 12.70
N ASN A 21 18.70 2.97 12.44
CA ASN A 21 19.38 3.42 11.20
C ASN A 21 18.73 2.85 9.91
N PRO A 22 17.46 3.16 9.63
CA PRO A 22 16.70 2.51 8.56
C PRO A 22 17.40 2.61 7.20
N GLN A 23 17.65 1.45 6.58
CA GLN A 23 18.11 1.27 5.22
C GLN A 23 16.89 0.87 4.39
N VAL A 24 16.30 1.87 3.74
CA VAL A 24 14.97 1.81 3.15
C VAL A 24 15.07 1.42 1.68
N PHE A 25 14.29 0.41 1.28
CA PHE A 25 14.09 0.05 -0.11
C PHE A 25 12.63 0.31 -0.51
N GLU A 26 12.43 0.99 -1.65
CA GLU A 26 11.09 1.28 -2.18
C GLU A 26 10.86 0.45 -3.45
N LEU A 27 9.75 -0.30 -3.45
CA LEU A 27 9.28 -1.07 -4.59
C LEU A 27 7.97 -0.46 -5.09
N ASP A 28 8.14 0.40 -6.09
CA ASP A 28 7.08 1.20 -6.67
C ASP A 28 6.20 0.36 -7.60
N GLY A 29 4.98 0.88 -7.81
CA GLY A 29 4.00 0.28 -8.70
C GLY A 29 4.38 0.37 -10.17
N GLY A 30 3.50 -0.09 -11.06
CA GLY A 30 3.70 0.00 -12.51
C GLY A 30 3.54 1.41 -13.06
N GLU A 31 4.44 2.33 -12.72
CA GLU A 31 4.43 3.72 -13.21
C GLU A 31 4.51 3.84 -14.73
N ASP A 32 5.00 2.79 -15.39
CA ASP A 32 5.05 2.64 -16.84
C ASP A 32 3.67 2.42 -17.49
N THR A 33 2.67 2.02 -16.69
CA THR A 33 1.33 1.60 -17.18
C THR A 33 0.17 2.22 -16.41
N ASP A 34 0.38 2.70 -15.18
CA ASP A 34 -0.67 3.15 -14.27
C ASP A 34 -0.38 4.55 -13.69
N PRO A 35 -1.20 5.56 -14.02
CA PRO A 35 -1.05 6.89 -13.45
C PRO A 35 -1.22 6.98 -11.92
N ASN A 36 -1.92 6.01 -11.32
CA ASN A 36 -2.09 5.96 -9.87
C ASN A 36 -0.79 5.56 -9.17
N ALA A 37 0.02 4.69 -9.79
CA ALA A 37 1.31 4.27 -9.24
C ALA A 37 2.21 5.49 -8.98
N VAL A 38 2.32 6.39 -9.97
CA VAL A 38 3.02 7.68 -9.83
C VAL A 38 2.45 8.48 -8.66
N SER A 39 1.12 8.61 -8.57
CA SER A 39 0.47 9.37 -7.49
C SER A 39 0.67 8.74 -6.11
N PHE A 40 0.84 7.42 -6.03
CA PHE A 40 1.17 6.72 -4.79
C PHE A 40 2.60 7.03 -4.39
N ALA A 41 3.56 6.89 -5.32
CA ALA A 41 4.97 7.19 -5.09
C ALA A 41 5.21 8.60 -4.61
N GLN A 42 4.67 9.58 -5.33
CA GLN A 42 4.69 10.98 -4.89
C GLN A 42 4.12 11.16 -3.48
N GLY A 43 3.06 10.40 -3.15
CA GLY A 43 2.43 10.44 -1.84
C GLY A 43 3.34 9.94 -0.73
N TYR A 44 3.90 8.73 -0.81
CA TYR A 44 4.78 8.24 0.26
C TYR A 44 6.10 8.98 0.28
N ASN A 45 6.65 9.37 -0.88
CA ASN A 45 7.87 10.16 -0.95
C ASN A 45 7.72 11.53 -0.30
N SER A 46 6.55 12.17 -0.42
CA SER A 46 6.29 13.45 0.23
C SER A 46 6.35 13.36 1.75
N VAL A 47 5.98 12.20 2.31
CA VAL A 47 5.96 11.96 3.76
C VAL A 47 7.31 11.49 4.27
N ILE A 48 7.96 10.57 3.55
CA ILE A 48 9.20 9.93 3.99
C ILE A 48 10.41 10.82 3.69
N TRP A 49 10.46 11.40 2.49
CA TRP A 49 11.64 12.10 1.95
C TRP A 49 11.43 13.62 1.78
N GLY A 50 10.19 14.11 1.91
CA GLY A 50 9.87 15.51 1.67
C GLY A 50 9.95 15.90 0.18
N SER A 51 9.78 14.93 -0.72
CA SER A 51 9.84 15.11 -2.17
C SER A 51 8.67 14.42 -2.87
N GLU A 52 8.11 15.02 -3.92
CA GLU A 52 7.13 14.37 -4.82
C GLU A 52 7.81 13.85 -6.10
N THR A 53 9.14 13.63 -6.07
CA THR A 53 9.86 12.98 -7.18
C THR A 53 9.62 11.48 -7.13
N THR A 54 9.44 10.87 -8.32
CA THR A 54 9.45 9.43 -8.52
C THR A 54 10.02 9.10 -9.91
N PRO A 55 10.89 8.07 -10.05
CA PRO A 55 11.57 7.41 -8.94
C PRO A 55 12.60 8.36 -8.31
N LEU A 56 12.92 8.15 -7.03
CA LEU A 56 14.01 8.83 -6.35
C LEU A 56 15.39 8.30 -6.83
N HIS A 57 16.44 9.05 -6.48
CA HIS A 57 17.81 8.72 -6.87
C HIS A 57 18.67 8.43 -5.64
N PRO A 58 18.81 7.16 -5.22
CA PRO A 58 19.70 6.76 -4.14
C PRO A 58 21.19 7.08 -4.42
N PRO A 59 22.02 7.28 -3.39
CA PRO A 59 21.66 7.30 -1.97
C PRO A 59 21.02 8.65 -1.58
N MET A 60 20.00 8.59 -0.74
CA MET A 60 19.38 9.78 -0.12
C MET A 60 19.25 9.58 1.37
N THR A 61 19.26 10.67 2.13
CA THR A 61 18.95 10.63 3.57
C THR A 61 17.88 11.65 3.92
N ASN A 62 17.13 11.40 4.98
CA ASN A 62 16.16 12.36 5.53
C ASN A 62 16.56 12.82 6.95
N SER A 63 15.83 13.80 7.47
CA SER A 63 16.05 14.33 8.83
C SER A 63 15.75 13.34 9.96
N LYS A 64 15.12 12.20 9.66
CA LYS A 64 14.84 11.10 10.62
C LYS A 64 15.97 10.05 10.65
N GLY A 65 17.05 10.25 9.87
CA GLY A 65 18.19 9.34 9.82
C GLY A 65 17.96 8.10 8.95
N TYR A 66 16.99 8.15 8.04
CA TYR A 66 16.76 7.06 7.08
C TYR A 66 17.73 7.21 5.92
N THR A 67 18.17 6.10 5.35
CA THR A 67 18.95 6.05 4.11
C THR A 67 18.15 5.31 3.05
N LEU A 68 17.84 5.95 1.94
CA LEU A 68 17.29 5.28 0.76
C LEU A 68 18.42 4.50 0.09
N VAL A 69 18.27 3.19 -0.01
CA VAL A 69 19.25 2.30 -0.67
C VAL A 69 18.85 1.93 -2.09
N GLY A 70 17.56 2.01 -2.41
CA GLY A 70 17.00 1.64 -3.70
C GLY A 70 15.56 2.11 -3.81
N ASP A 71 15.20 2.60 -4.99
CA ASP A 71 13.84 2.92 -5.42
C ASP A 71 13.69 2.31 -6.82
N GLN A 72 12.79 1.35 -6.97
CA GLN A 72 12.61 0.59 -8.21
C GLN A 72 11.14 0.46 -8.59
N ILE A 73 10.82 0.81 -9.84
CA ILE A 73 9.52 0.59 -10.46
C ILE A 73 9.33 -0.90 -10.74
N THR A 74 8.15 -1.44 -10.42
CA THR A 74 7.74 -2.79 -10.84
C THR A 74 6.93 -2.73 -12.13
N PRO A 75 7.51 -3.07 -13.30
CA PRO A 75 6.83 -2.87 -14.58
C PRO A 75 5.49 -3.61 -14.67
N GLY A 76 4.45 -2.88 -15.07
CA GLY A 76 3.11 -3.43 -15.26
C GLY A 76 2.49 -4.07 -14.02
N TRP A 77 2.94 -3.70 -12.80
CA TRP A 77 2.51 -4.34 -11.54
C TRP A 77 2.76 -5.86 -11.50
N THR A 78 3.78 -6.33 -12.21
CA THR A 78 4.09 -7.77 -12.27
C THR A 78 4.78 -8.23 -10.98
N ASN A 79 4.02 -8.81 -10.06
CA ASN A 79 4.52 -9.22 -8.73
C ASN A 79 5.77 -10.13 -8.77
N SER A 80 5.85 -11.06 -9.72
CA SER A 80 7.03 -11.93 -9.88
C SER A 80 8.29 -11.15 -10.30
N THR A 81 8.12 -10.14 -11.14
CA THR A 81 9.19 -9.20 -11.51
C THR A 81 9.59 -8.37 -10.29
N GLY A 82 8.63 -7.82 -9.54
CA GLY A 82 8.91 -7.08 -8.31
C GLY A 82 9.69 -7.90 -7.27
N GLY A 83 9.31 -9.16 -7.06
CA GLY A 83 10.06 -10.09 -6.22
C GLY A 83 11.48 -10.36 -6.73
N THR A 84 11.67 -10.47 -8.04
CA THR A 84 13.00 -10.64 -8.65
C THR A 84 13.88 -9.40 -8.45
N ILE A 85 13.31 -8.21 -8.65
CA ILE A 85 13.98 -6.92 -8.40
C ILE A 85 14.42 -6.85 -6.94
N PHE A 86 13.50 -7.06 -6.01
CA PHE A 86 13.83 -7.01 -4.58
C PHE A 86 14.86 -8.07 -4.18
N GLN A 87 14.78 -9.29 -4.71
CA GLN A 87 15.77 -10.34 -4.44
C GLN A 87 17.19 -9.92 -4.86
N GLN A 88 17.33 -9.27 -6.02
CA GLN A 88 18.62 -8.76 -6.49
C GLN A 88 19.13 -7.63 -5.58
N GLN A 89 18.25 -6.70 -5.22
CA GLN A 89 18.57 -5.56 -4.36
C GLN A 89 18.95 -6.01 -2.94
N PHE A 90 18.22 -6.97 -2.37
CA PHE A 90 18.52 -7.56 -1.06
C PHE A 90 19.82 -8.36 -1.05
N THR A 91 20.20 -8.95 -2.19
CA THR A 91 21.50 -9.62 -2.35
C THR A 91 22.65 -8.61 -2.39
N ALA A 92 22.47 -7.50 -3.12
CA ALA A 92 23.48 -6.44 -3.24
C ALA A 92 23.60 -5.57 -1.97
N HIS A 93 22.48 -5.41 -1.26
CA HIS A 93 22.32 -4.54 -0.09
C HIS A 93 21.67 -5.31 1.05
N SER A 94 22.40 -6.27 1.62
CA SER A 94 21.93 -7.11 2.73
C SER A 94 21.67 -6.34 4.03
N ASN A 95 22.00 -5.05 4.07
CA ASN A 95 21.69 -4.13 5.15
C ASN A 95 20.27 -3.53 5.08
N ILE A 96 19.50 -3.77 4.00
CA ILE A 96 18.08 -3.36 3.93
C ILE A 96 17.33 -3.87 5.16
N ASN A 97 16.69 -2.97 5.89
CA ASN A 97 15.97 -3.30 7.12
C ASN A 97 14.60 -2.62 7.26
N ALA A 98 14.12 -1.95 6.19
CA ALA A 98 12.78 -1.41 6.09
C ALA A 98 12.40 -1.31 4.60
N THR A 99 11.14 -1.58 4.25
CA THR A 99 10.69 -1.57 2.86
C THR A 99 9.33 -0.87 2.69
N VAL A 100 9.14 -0.23 1.53
CA VAL A 100 7.90 0.43 1.12
C VAL A 100 7.42 -0.24 -0.16
N GLU A 101 6.12 -0.55 -0.25
CA GLU A 101 5.53 -1.26 -1.36
C GLU A 101 4.21 -0.62 -1.72
N ALA A 102 4.02 -0.38 -3.01
CA ALA A 102 2.85 0.34 -3.49
C ALA A 102 1.54 -0.45 -3.35
N ASN A 103 1.58 -1.79 -3.21
CA ASN A 103 0.41 -2.61 -2.86
C ASN A 103 0.75 -3.93 -2.14
N ASP A 104 -0.28 -4.64 -1.69
CA ASP A 104 -0.12 -5.93 -0.97
C ASP A 104 0.50 -7.04 -1.84
N GLY A 105 0.31 -6.99 -3.16
CA GLY A 105 0.91 -7.96 -4.09
C GLY A 105 2.43 -7.86 -4.13
N LEU A 106 2.94 -6.63 -4.23
CA LEU A 106 4.36 -6.31 -4.14
C LEU A 106 4.89 -6.58 -2.72
N GLY A 107 4.15 -6.16 -1.69
CA GLY A 107 4.45 -6.47 -0.28
C GLY A 107 4.64 -7.97 -0.05
N ASN A 108 3.75 -8.80 -0.62
CA ASN A 108 3.88 -10.25 -0.52
C ASN A 108 5.10 -10.81 -1.29
N ALA A 109 5.44 -10.24 -2.44
CA ALA A 109 6.64 -10.63 -3.19
C ALA A 109 7.92 -10.36 -2.38
N VAL A 110 8.00 -9.17 -1.75
CA VAL A 110 9.08 -8.79 -0.82
C VAL A 110 9.14 -9.75 0.38
N ILE A 111 8.01 -9.97 1.05
CA ILE A 111 7.92 -10.87 2.22
C ILE A 111 8.36 -12.30 1.87
N THR A 112 8.07 -12.78 0.66
CA THR A 112 8.52 -14.11 0.21
C THR A 112 10.04 -14.20 0.14
N VAL A 113 10.70 -13.19 -0.42
CA VAL A 113 12.17 -13.10 -0.48
C VAL A 113 12.76 -12.99 0.93
N LEU A 114 12.17 -12.16 1.79
CA LEU A 114 12.60 -11.99 3.18
C LEU A 114 12.53 -13.31 3.96
N LYS A 115 11.41 -14.03 3.86
CA LYS A 115 11.23 -15.36 4.46
C LYS A 115 12.25 -16.37 3.96
N ASN A 116 12.48 -16.42 2.64
CA ASN A 116 13.49 -17.32 2.04
C ASN A 116 14.91 -16.98 2.49
N SER A 117 15.16 -15.72 2.85
CA SER A 117 16.42 -15.24 3.41
C SER A 117 16.51 -15.38 4.93
N GLY A 118 15.55 -16.05 5.57
CA GLY A 118 15.53 -16.32 7.01
C GLY A 118 15.13 -15.13 7.87
N VAL A 119 14.57 -14.06 7.29
CA VAL A 119 14.09 -12.90 8.06
C VAL A 119 12.83 -13.27 8.83
N ALA A 120 12.89 -13.14 10.15
CA ALA A 120 11.78 -13.42 11.04
C ALA A 120 10.70 -12.33 10.99
N ALA A 121 9.48 -12.67 11.43
CA ALA A 121 8.41 -11.70 11.63
C ALA A 121 8.85 -10.55 12.55
N LYS A 122 8.27 -9.36 12.34
CA LYS A 122 8.56 -8.11 13.06
C LYS A 122 10.00 -7.59 12.93
N LYS A 123 10.76 -8.04 11.91
CA LYS A 123 12.15 -7.58 11.70
C LYS A 123 12.31 -6.49 10.65
N ILE A 124 11.63 -6.62 9.51
CA ILE A 124 11.68 -5.65 8.42
C ILE A 124 10.25 -5.22 8.14
N PRO A 125 9.85 -3.98 8.49
CA PRO A 125 8.51 -3.49 8.18
C PRO A 125 8.37 -3.37 6.66
N THR A 126 7.29 -3.95 6.15
CA THR A 126 6.84 -3.93 4.76
C THR A 126 5.43 -3.34 4.76
N THR A 127 5.11 -2.52 3.76
CA THR A 127 3.80 -1.85 3.62
C THR A 127 2.94 -2.51 2.55
N GLY A 128 1.77 -1.92 2.26
CA GLY A 128 0.93 -2.36 1.17
C GLY A 128 -0.31 -1.50 0.99
N GLN A 129 -1.19 -1.97 0.11
CA GLN A 129 -2.44 -1.36 -0.31
C GLN A 129 -3.37 -2.47 -0.79
N ASP A 130 -4.67 -2.22 -0.70
CA ASP A 130 -5.80 -3.02 -1.20
C ASP A 130 -6.44 -3.93 -0.15
N ALA A 131 -5.80 -4.13 1.00
CA ALA A 131 -6.31 -5.00 2.07
C ALA A 131 -6.73 -6.40 1.59
N THR A 132 -5.90 -7.00 0.73
CA THR A 132 -6.08 -8.36 0.22
C THR A 132 -6.05 -9.37 1.37
N LEU A 133 -6.67 -10.54 1.17
CA LEU A 133 -6.63 -11.64 2.15
C LEU A 133 -5.19 -11.98 2.56
N GLN A 134 -4.27 -12.00 1.58
CA GLN A 134 -2.86 -12.30 1.83
C GLN A 134 -2.16 -11.16 2.59
N GLY A 135 -2.40 -9.89 2.24
CA GLY A 135 -1.86 -8.74 2.98
C GLY A 135 -2.35 -8.71 4.42
N MET A 136 -3.65 -8.89 4.63
CA MET A 136 -4.23 -9.00 5.98
C MET A 136 -3.64 -10.18 6.76
N GLY A 137 -3.46 -11.33 6.09
CA GLY A 137 -2.79 -12.48 6.68
C GLY A 137 -1.34 -12.20 7.06
N ASN A 138 -0.58 -11.48 6.23
CA ASN A 138 0.78 -11.07 6.52
C ASN A 138 0.85 -10.09 7.70
N ILE A 139 -0.14 -9.21 7.85
CA ILE A 139 -0.24 -8.30 9.01
C ILE A 139 -0.47 -9.08 10.30
N LEU A 140 -1.42 -10.02 10.31
CA LEU A 140 -1.68 -10.85 11.49
C LEU A 140 -0.50 -11.73 11.88
N GLN A 141 0.32 -12.15 10.90
CA GLN A 141 1.54 -12.91 11.13
C GLN A 141 2.77 -12.03 11.43
N GLY A 142 2.63 -10.70 11.40
CA GLY A 142 3.72 -9.75 11.69
C GLY A 142 4.79 -9.66 10.61
N TYR A 143 4.50 -10.04 9.37
CA TYR A 143 5.41 -9.86 8.23
C TYR A 143 5.14 -8.58 7.44
N GLN A 144 3.90 -8.11 7.44
CA GLN A 144 3.52 -6.82 6.87
C GLN A 144 3.07 -5.91 8.01
N CYS A 145 3.43 -4.64 7.96
CA CYS A 145 3.19 -3.72 9.06
C CYS A 145 1.80 -3.07 8.99
N GLY A 146 1.26 -2.94 7.78
CA GLY A 146 -0.11 -2.52 7.51
C GLY A 146 -0.38 -2.41 6.02
N SER A 147 -1.58 -1.97 5.67
CA SER A 147 -2.04 -1.78 4.30
C SER A 147 -2.95 -0.57 4.21
N VAL A 148 -3.10 0.03 3.03
CA VAL A 148 -4.17 1.00 2.78
C VAL A 148 -5.43 0.28 2.30
N TYR A 149 -6.48 0.32 3.11
CA TYR A 149 -7.82 -0.17 2.74
C TYR A 149 -8.57 0.87 1.91
N LYS A 150 -9.08 0.42 0.77
CA LYS A 150 -10.00 1.15 -0.11
C LYS A 150 -11.33 0.39 -0.16
N PRO A 151 -12.44 0.94 0.36
CA PRO A 151 -13.73 0.26 0.33
C PRO A 151 -14.33 0.28 -1.09
N ILE A 152 -13.85 -0.61 -1.98
CA ILE A 152 -14.23 -0.62 -3.40
C ILE A 152 -15.74 -0.82 -3.64
N TYR A 153 -16.47 -1.34 -2.66
CA TYR A 153 -17.92 -1.45 -2.74
C TYR A 153 -18.60 -0.08 -2.77
N LEU A 154 -18.04 0.93 -2.10
CA LEU A 154 -18.50 2.31 -2.19
C LEU A 154 -18.17 2.90 -3.57
N GLU A 155 -17.01 2.54 -4.17
CA GLU A 155 -16.63 2.98 -5.53
C GLU A 155 -17.63 2.44 -6.55
N ALA A 156 -18.02 1.18 -6.41
CA ALA A 156 -19.05 0.57 -7.24
C ALA A 156 -20.43 1.24 -7.04
N GLN A 157 -20.80 1.58 -5.80
CA GLN A 157 -22.05 2.29 -5.50
C GLN A 157 -22.08 3.67 -6.16
N ASP A 158 -20.99 4.44 -6.03
CA ASP A 158 -20.87 5.76 -6.65
C ASP A 158 -20.92 5.70 -8.17
N ALA A 159 -20.24 4.71 -8.77
CA ALA A 159 -20.27 4.48 -10.22
C ALA A 159 -21.70 4.19 -10.71
N VAL A 160 -22.44 3.32 -10.03
CA VAL A 160 -23.84 3.00 -10.36
C VAL A 160 -24.75 4.21 -10.16
N ALA A 161 -24.55 4.97 -9.08
CA ALA A 161 -25.32 6.19 -8.81
C ALA A 161 -25.09 7.24 -9.92
N LEU A 162 -23.83 7.51 -10.28
CA LEU A 162 -23.47 8.42 -11.36
C LEU A 162 -24.08 7.98 -12.68
N ALA A 163 -23.94 6.70 -13.06
CA ALA A 163 -24.49 6.17 -14.30
C ALA A 163 -26.02 6.31 -14.35
N THR A 164 -26.70 6.04 -13.24
CA THR A 164 -28.16 6.13 -13.13
C THR A 164 -28.65 7.58 -13.28
N ILE A 165 -27.99 8.51 -12.61
CA ILE A 165 -28.33 9.95 -12.67
C ILE A 165 -28.11 10.50 -14.08
N LEU A 166 -26.96 10.19 -14.68
CA LEU A 166 -26.63 10.63 -16.04
C LEU A 166 -27.56 10.02 -17.09
N ARG A 167 -27.92 8.73 -16.94
CA ARG A 167 -28.90 8.08 -17.82
C ARG A 167 -30.28 8.72 -17.75
N ALA A 168 -30.65 9.28 -16.60
CA ALA A 168 -31.87 10.06 -16.43
C ALA A 168 -31.75 11.52 -16.93
N SER A 169 -30.64 11.87 -17.59
CA SER A 169 -30.30 13.24 -18.03
C SER A 169 -30.31 14.26 -16.90
N LYS A 170 -30.01 13.82 -15.67
CA LYS A 170 -29.90 14.68 -14.48
C LYS A 170 -28.44 14.99 -14.18
N THR A 171 -28.21 16.10 -13.50
CA THR A 171 -26.87 16.48 -13.00
C THR A 171 -26.57 15.72 -11.69
N PRO A 172 -25.42 15.03 -11.58
CA PRO A 172 -24.96 14.47 -10.32
C PRO A 172 -24.85 15.53 -9.22
N PRO A 173 -25.28 15.23 -7.98
CA PRO A 173 -25.12 16.15 -6.86
C PRO A 173 -23.63 16.33 -6.52
N SER A 174 -23.26 17.50 -6.00
CA SER A 174 -21.88 17.79 -5.56
C SER A 174 -21.39 16.89 -4.42
N ALA A 175 -22.31 16.31 -3.64
CA ALA A 175 -21.97 15.31 -2.63
C ALA A 175 -21.39 14.03 -3.25
N LEU A 176 -21.75 13.72 -4.50
CA LEU A 176 -21.26 12.55 -5.25
C LEU A 176 -20.07 12.92 -6.14
N VAL A 177 -20.14 14.06 -6.85
CA VAL A 177 -19.00 14.61 -7.61
C VAL A 177 -18.26 15.61 -6.73
N ASN A 178 -17.54 15.06 -5.75
CA ASN A 178 -16.97 15.82 -4.62
C ASN A 178 -15.58 16.39 -4.89
N SER A 179 -14.96 16.05 -6.03
CA SER A 179 -13.59 16.47 -6.34
C SER A 179 -13.32 16.45 -7.86
N ALA A 180 -12.04 16.54 -8.23
CA ALA A 180 -11.56 16.35 -9.59
C ALA A 180 -10.24 15.56 -9.59
N THR A 181 -9.98 14.85 -10.68
CA THR A 181 -8.71 14.15 -10.94
C THR A 181 -8.07 14.68 -12.22
N LYS A 182 -6.75 14.67 -12.29
CA LYS A 182 -5.98 15.05 -13.48
C LYS A 182 -5.05 13.91 -13.87
N PRO A 183 -4.74 13.73 -15.17
CA PRO A 183 -3.65 12.86 -15.56
C PRO A 183 -2.35 13.28 -14.84
N PRO A 184 -1.48 12.31 -14.47
CA PRO A 184 -0.18 12.63 -13.92
C PRO A 184 0.70 13.30 -14.98
N SER A 185 1.81 13.86 -14.53
CA SER A 185 2.79 14.51 -15.41
C SER A 185 3.22 13.56 -16.53
N GLY A 186 3.23 14.05 -17.77
CA GLY A 186 3.61 13.24 -18.94
C GLY A 186 2.49 12.43 -19.59
N VAL A 187 1.30 12.34 -18.98
CA VAL A 187 0.13 11.66 -19.57
C VAL A 187 -0.82 12.71 -20.17
N ALA A 188 -1.22 12.50 -21.43
CA ALA A 188 -2.15 13.40 -22.12
C ALA A 188 -3.57 13.35 -21.50
N GLY A 189 -4.21 14.51 -21.40
CA GLY A 189 -5.60 14.64 -20.95
C GLY A 189 -5.84 15.93 -20.17
N THR A 190 -7.05 16.09 -19.65
CA THR A 190 -7.46 17.26 -18.87
C THR A 190 -8.09 16.83 -17.55
N GLN A 191 -8.13 17.75 -16.59
CA GLN A 191 -8.79 17.53 -15.31
C GLN A 191 -10.28 17.19 -15.51
N GLN A 192 -10.74 16.12 -14.85
CA GLN A 192 -12.12 15.63 -14.90
C GLN A 192 -12.77 15.68 -13.51
N PRO A 193 -14.08 15.99 -13.40
CA PRO A 193 -14.82 15.81 -12.16
C PRO A 193 -14.77 14.35 -11.70
N ALA A 194 -14.68 14.14 -10.38
CA ALA A 194 -14.49 12.83 -9.79
C ALA A 194 -15.35 12.66 -8.53
N SER A 195 -15.77 11.41 -8.27
CA SER A 195 -16.04 10.97 -6.90
C SER A 195 -14.75 10.39 -6.34
N LEU A 196 -14.23 10.98 -5.27
CA LEU A 196 -13.09 10.43 -4.54
C LEU A 196 -13.56 9.94 -3.18
N LEU A 197 -13.31 8.66 -2.92
CA LEU A 197 -13.52 8.05 -1.61
C LEU A 197 -12.35 8.31 -0.67
N THR A 198 -12.62 8.13 0.62
CA THR A 198 -11.60 8.23 1.67
C THR A 198 -10.99 6.84 1.93
N PRO A 199 -9.73 6.60 1.53
CA PRO A 199 -8.99 5.41 1.96
C PRO A 199 -8.58 5.54 3.43
N MET A 200 -8.20 4.42 4.05
CA MET A 200 -7.71 4.37 5.42
C MET A 200 -6.53 3.43 5.58
N TRP A 201 -5.61 3.76 6.49
CA TRP A 201 -4.57 2.81 6.91
C TRP A 201 -5.19 1.74 7.80
N VAL A 202 -4.84 0.48 7.56
CA VAL A 202 -5.28 -0.67 8.34
C VAL A 202 -4.11 -1.49 8.85
N ASP A 203 -4.24 -1.89 10.10
CA ASP A 203 -3.32 -2.78 10.80
C ASP A 203 -4.11 -3.67 11.78
N VAL A 204 -3.42 -4.42 12.64
CA VAL A 204 -4.05 -5.32 13.63
C VAL A 204 -5.09 -4.60 14.50
N SER A 205 -4.88 -3.32 14.82
CA SER A 205 -5.71 -2.58 15.77
C SER A 205 -7.11 -2.24 15.24
N ASN A 206 -7.27 -2.11 13.92
CA ASN A 206 -8.53 -1.67 13.32
C ASN A 206 -9.12 -2.64 12.28
N MET A 207 -8.38 -3.66 11.84
CA MET A 207 -8.78 -4.63 10.80
C MET A 207 -10.17 -5.25 11.05
N ALA A 208 -10.46 -5.63 12.29
CA ALA A 208 -11.75 -6.21 12.67
C ALA A 208 -12.92 -5.23 12.45
N SER A 209 -12.71 -3.95 12.76
CA SER A 209 -13.73 -2.90 12.68
C SER A 209 -13.90 -2.27 11.29
N THR A 210 -13.00 -2.58 10.35
CA THR A 210 -12.97 -2.05 8.99
C THR A 210 -13.10 -3.18 7.98
N VAL A 211 -12.00 -3.78 7.56
CA VAL A 211 -11.92 -4.79 6.49
C VAL A 211 -12.85 -5.98 6.72
N ILE A 212 -12.88 -6.49 7.97
CA ILE A 212 -13.72 -7.65 8.32
C ILE A 212 -15.18 -7.24 8.51
N LYS A 213 -15.44 -6.13 9.20
CA LYS A 213 -16.80 -5.60 9.38
C LYS A 213 -17.48 -5.31 8.05
N ASP A 214 -16.74 -4.77 7.10
CA ASP A 214 -17.20 -4.46 5.74
C ASP A 214 -17.31 -5.72 4.87
N LYS A 215 -16.93 -6.89 5.40
CA LYS A 215 -16.89 -8.18 4.68
C LYS A 215 -16.04 -8.14 3.41
N PHE A 216 -15.06 -7.25 3.40
CA PHE A 216 -14.15 -7.08 2.28
C PHE A 216 -13.18 -8.27 2.19
N VAL A 217 -12.68 -8.71 3.34
CA VAL A 217 -12.04 -10.03 3.50
C VAL A 217 -12.96 -10.91 4.33
N ASP A 218 -13.18 -12.13 3.85
CA ASP A 218 -13.93 -13.15 4.59
C ASP A 218 -13.14 -13.59 5.84
N ALA A 219 -13.77 -13.47 7.02
CA ALA A 219 -13.13 -13.76 8.30
C ALA A 219 -12.74 -15.24 8.42
N ALA A 220 -13.60 -16.15 7.96
CA ALA A 220 -13.33 -17.58 8.02
C ALA A 220 -12.14 -17.97 7.13
N ALA A 221 -12.07 -17.44 5.91
CA ALA A 221 -10.94 -17.64 5.01
C ALA A 221 -9.64 -17.08 5.59
N LEU A 222 -9.67 -15.87 6.18
CA LEU A 222 -8.51 -15.29 6.84
C LEU A 222 -8.03 -16.16 8.01
N CYS A 223 -8.93 -16.56 8.91
CA CYS A 223 -8.57 -17.37 10.07
C CYS A 223 -8.16 -18.79 9.71
N SER A 224 -8.66 -19.35 8.61
CA SER A 224 -8.16 -20.59 8.04
C SER A 224 -6.72 -20.44 7.53
N ALA A 225 -6.36 -19.28 6.98
CA ALA A 225 -5.02 -19.03 6.43
C ALA A 225 -3.97 -18.76 7.50
N VAL A 226 -4.31 -18.04 8.58
CA VAL A 226 -3.34 -17.63 9.63
C VAL A 226 -3.46 -18.39 10.94
N GLY A 227 -4.52 -19.17 11.12
CA GLY A 227 -4.83 -19.89 12.35
C GLY A 227 -5.66 -19.07 13.34
N ALA A 228 -6.46 -19.79 14.14
CA ALA A 228 -7.43 -19.19 15.07
C ALA A 228 -6.79 -18.30 16.15
N SER A 229 -5.55 -18.60 16.59
CA SER A 229 -4.84 -17.82 17.60
C SER A 229 -4.50 -16.42 17.10
N ALA A 230 -4.02 -16.29 15.86
CA ALA A 230 -3.70 -15.01 15.24
C ALA A 230 -4.96 -14.13 15.07
N CYS A 231 -6.07 -14.74 14.63
CA CYS A 231 -7.36 -14.05 14.54
C CYS A 231 -7.90 -13.62 15.91
N SER A 232 -7.88 -14.50 16.91
CA SER A 232 -8.40 -14.20 18.24
C SER A 232 -7.65 -13.04 18.90
N ALA A 233 -6.32 -12.99 18.72
CA ALA A 233 -5.48 -11.88 19.19
C ALA A 233 -5.82 -10.54 18.53
N ALA A 234 -6.42 -10.55 17.34
CA ALA A 234 -6.89 -9.38 16.62
C ALA A 234 -8.42 -9.14 16.75
N HIS A 235 -9.09 -9.87 17.66
CA HIS A 235 -10.54 -9.81 17.84
C HIS A 235 -11.35 -10.13 16.56
N ILE A 236 -10.83 -11.02 15.72
CA ILE A 236 -11.49 -11.51 14.50
C ILE A 236 -12.10 -12.87 14.80
N THR A 237 -13.40 -12.99 14.59
CA THR A 237 -14.14 -14.26 14.70
C THR A 237 -14.61 -14.70 13.30
N PRO A 238 -14.39 -15.98 12.92
CA PRO A 238 -14.91 -16.56 11.68
C PRO A 238 -16.43 -16.41 11.50
#